data_AF-A0A959KG56-F1
#
_entry.id   AF-A0A959KG56-F1
#
_cell.length_a   1.000
_cell.length_b   1.000
_cell.length_c   1.000
_cell.angle_alpha   90.00
_cell.angle_beta   90.00
_cell.angle_gamma   90.00
#
_symmetry.space_group_name_H-M   'P 1'
#
loop_
_entity.id
_entity.type
_entity.pdbx_description
1 polymer ?
#
loop_
_entity_poly.entity_id
_entity_poly.type
_entity_poly.pdbx_seq_one_letter_code
_entity_poly.pdbx_strand_id
1 'polypeptide(L)'
;MAQGNPTALIRFLLWLCLLGPGVAWSQPADPAWKFRLPDVLQEVSGLAITGTEEFWWLNDNDHPPTLYRTDGRGRLVDSIYLQGALNRDWEDLSTDNKGYFYIGDTGNNCNCRRDLRIYRYLPDSGELDSILFRLPDQGQFPPEQPWRNFDLEAFFWWNDSLHLFSKNTLKGGNFYTKHYVLPDSPGNHVAELRDSLFLKKRVVTAAAISDDGQTVALLAYHFRLFLGFIPSSKANVFFLEDYPAGHFLQGKVR
;
A
#
# COMPACT_ATOMS: atom_id res chain seq x y z
N MET A 1 -82.15 1.38 -9.82
CA MET A 1 -81.39 2.08 -10.90
C MET A 1 -80.56 3.19 -10.27
N ALA A 2 -79.39 3.47 -10.86
CA ALA A 2 -78.33 4.38 -10.43
C ALA A 2 -77.26 3.77 -9.48
N GLN A 3 -76.40 2.93 -10.06
CA GLN A 3 -75.02 2.77 -9.58
C GLN A 3 -74.15 3.82 -10.25
N GLY A 4 -73.36 4.55 -9.45
CA GLY A 4 -72.40 5.54 -9.92
C GLY A 4 -71.09 4.88 -10.37
N ASN A 5 -70.68 5.17 -11.59
CA ASN A 5 -69.33 4.98 -12.09
C ASN A 5 -68.60 6.33 -11.96
N PRO A 6 -67.29 6.36 -11.64
CA PRO A 6 -66.42 6.94 -12.65
C PRO A 6 -65.03 6.27 -12.76
N THR A 7 -64.75 5.79 -13.97
CA THR A 7 -63.60 6.14 -14.81
C THR A 7 -62.16 5.92 -14.32
N ALA A 8 -61.44 5.19 -15.19
CA ALA A 8 -60.12 5.54 -15.73
C ALA A 8 -58.87 5.28 -14.87
N LEU A 9 -58.31 4.07 -15.02
CA LEU A 9 -56.87 3.85 -14.91
C LEU A 9 -56.18 4.46 -16.15
N ILE A 10 -55.74 5.72 -16.02
CA ILE A 10 -54.85 6.38 -16.97
C ILE A 10 -53.41 6.16 -16.53
N ARG A 11 -52.62 5.63 -17.47
CA ARG A 11 -51.16 5.52 -17.45
C ARG A 11 -50.53 6.89 -17.14
N PHE A 12 -49.73 6.99 -16.09
CA PHE A 12 -48.79 8.09 -15.87
C PHE A 12 -47.36 7.52 -15.99
N LEU A 13 -46.77 7.58 -17.18
CA LEU A 13 -45.82 8.62 -17.64
C LEU A 13 -44.49 8.59 -16.88
N LEU A 14 -43.57 7.81 -17.46
CA LEU A 14 -42.13 8.01 -17.42
C LEU A 14 -41.81 9.45 -17.83
N TRP A 15 -41.36 10.25 -16.87
CA TRP A 15 -40.62 11.48 -17.14
C TRP A 15 -39.43 11.50 -16.19
N LEU A 16 -38.31 10.92 -16.63
CA LEU A 16 -37.02 11.20 -16.01
C LEU A 16 -36.21 12.03 -17.00
N CYS A 17 -35.93 13.24 -16.52
CA CYS A 17 -35.20 14.35 -17.12
C CYS A 17 -34.12 13.97 -18.14
N LEU A 18 -34.31 14.52 -19.35
CA LEU A 18 -33.25 14.83 -20.28
C LEU A 18 -32.53 16.13 -19.81
N LEU A 19 -31.20 16.11 -19.92
CA LEU A 19 -30.27 17.26 -20.04
C LEU A 19 -29.90 18.02 -18.76
N GLY A 20 -29.01 17.42 -17.95
CA GLY A 20 -27.97 18.18 -17.24
C GLY A 20 -26.69 18.20 -18.09
N PRO A 21 -25.85 19.25 -18.01
CA PRO A 21 -24.58 19.29 -18.75
C PRO A 21 -23.80 18.03 -18.38
N GLY A 22 -23.37 17.29 -19.40
CA GLY A 22 -22.54 16.11 -19.23
C GLY A 22 -21.33 16.48 -18.40
N VAL A 23 -21.38 16.18 -17.10
CA VAL A 23 -20.15 15.93 -16.35
C VAL A 23 -19.60 14.70 -17.02
N ALA A 24 -18.67 14.92 -17.96
CA ALA A 24 -17.81 13.87 -18.43
C ALA A 24 -17.11 13.37 -17.17
N TRP A 25 -17.61 12.27 -16.62
CA TRP A 25 -16.84 11.47 -15.70
C TRP A 25 -15.64 11.05 -16.53
N SER A 26 -14.49 11.74 -16.36
CA SER A 26 -13.26 11.21 -16.92
C SER A 26 -13.10 9.86 -16.25
N GLN A 27 -13.37 8.80 -17.00
CA GLN A 27 -12.84 7.50 -16.62
C GLN A 27 -11.34 7.73 -16.43
N PRO A 28 -10.73 7.27 -15.32
CA PRO A 28 -9.29 7.31 -15.23
C PRO A 28 -8.77 6.70 -16.53
N ALA A 29 -8.03 7.51 -17.30
CA ALA A 29 -7.55 7.08 -18.60
C ALA A 29 -6.83 5.74 -18.38
N ASP A 30 -7.09 4.76 -19.24
CA ASP A 30 -6.27 3.57 -19.27
C ASP A 30 -4.81 4.03 -19.27
N PRO A 31 -3.95 3.52 -18.36
CA PRO A 31 -2.59 4.01 -18.27
C PRO A 31 -1.94 3.90 -19.65
N ALA A 32 -1.20 4.95 -20.01
CA ALA A 32 -0.63 5.13 -21.34
C ALA A 32 0.23 3.94 -21.78
N TRP A 33 0.71 3.16 -20.81
CA TRP A 33 1.49 1.96 -21.02
C TRP A 33 1.17 0.88 -19.97
N LYS A 34 1.11 -0.38 -20.42
CA LYS A 34 0.93 -1.58 -19.59
C LYS A 34 1.80 -2.69 -20.16
N PHE A 35 2.28 -3.58 -19.30
CA PHE A 35 3.03 -4.77 -19.68
C PHE A 35 2.63 -5.95 -18.79
N ARG A 36 2.90 -7.16 -19.28
CA ARG A 36 2.75 -8.37 -18.50
C ARG A 36 4.03 -8.62 -17.71
N LEU A 37 3.90 -8.86 -16.42
CA LEU A 37 5.02 -9.30 -15.59
C LEU A 37 5.46 -10.73 -15.97
N PRO A 38 6.75 -11.05 -15.90
CA PRO A 38 7.26 -12.41 -16.07
C PRO A 38 6.61 -13.38 -15.07
N ASP A 39 6.49 -14.65 -15.44
CA ASP A 39 5.81 -15.67 -14.61
C ASP A 39 6.50 -15.94 -13.27
N VAL A 40 7.72 -15.43 -13.03
CA VAL A 40 8.39 -15.49 -11.72
C VAL A 40 7.86 -14.46 -10.73
N LEU A 41 7.18 -13.41 -11.22
CA LEU A 41 6.59 -12.33 -10.43
C LEU A 41 5.09 -12.54 -10.29
N GLN A 42 4.70 -13.55 -9.50
CA GLN A 42 3.29 -13.95 -9.34
C GLN A 42 2.57 -13.23 -8.19
N GLU A 43 3.32 -12.89 -7.14
CA GLU A 43 2.77 -12.30 -5.91
C GLU A 43 3.56 -11.05 -5.54
N VAL A 44 3.65 -10.10 -6.49
CA VAL A 44 4.38 -8.86 -6.28
C VAL A 44 3.76 -8.04 -5.16
N SER A 45 4.56 -7.71 -4.16
CA SER A 45 4.20 -6.81 -3.07
C SER A 45 4.98 -5.48 -3.14
N GLY A 46 6.25 -5.49 -3.56
CA GLY A 46 7.10 -4.29 -3.65
C GLY A 46 7.64 -3.96 -5.05
N LEU A 47 7.83 -2.66 -5.32
CA LEU A 47 8.43 -2.10 -6.53
C LEU A 47 9.34 -0.90 -6.20
N ALA A 48 10.59 -0.93 -6.68
CA ALA A 48 11.46 0.24 -6.74
C ALA A 48 11.86 0.59 -8.18
N ILE A 49 11.95 1.89 -8.47
CA ILE A 49 12.36 2.42 -9.78
C ILE A 49 13.72 3.10 -9.60
N THR A 50 14.78 2.54 -10.15
CA THR A 50 16.17 3.06 -9.99
C THR A 50 16.68 3.81 -11.22
N GLY A 51 15.90 3.81 -12.31
CA GLY A 51 16.21 4.50 -13.55
C GLY A 51 15.03 4.47 -14.52
N THR A 52 15.16 5.14 -15.67
CA THR A 52 14.08 5.34 -16.65
C THR A 52 13.41 4.03 -17.11
N GLU A 53 14.19 2.95 -17.20
CA GLU A 53 13.71 1.64 -17.64
C GLU A 53 14.21 0.54 -16.70
N GLU A 54 14.41 0.86 -15.42
CA GLU A 54 14.94 -0.07 -14.43
C GLU A 54 13.96 -0.23 -13.26
N PHE A 55 13.27 -1.37 -13.26
CA PHE A 55 12.28 -1.71 -12.25
C PHE A 55 12.74 -2.92 -11.47
N TRP A 56 12.76 -2.79 -10.15
CA TRP A 56 13.09 -3.84 -9.22
C TRP A 56 11.86 -4.27 -8.46
N TRP A 57 11.69 -5.58 -8.32
CA TRP A 57 10.51 -6.20 -7.78
C TRP A 57 10.90 -7.21 -6.73
N LEU A 58 9.97 -7.46 -5.82
CA LEU A 58 10.00 -8.62 -4.95
C LEU A 58 8.62 -9.29 -4.96
N ASN A 59 8.59 -10.58 -4.64
CA ASN A 59 7.34 -11.25 -4.30
C ASN A 59 7.16 -11.25 -2.78
N ASP A 60 5.91 -11.38 -2.37
CA ASP A 60 5.47 -11.62 -1.00
C ASP A 60 5.98 -12.97 -0.46
N ASN A 61 5.46 -13.40 0.69
CA ASN A 61 5.84 -14.62 1.38
C ASN A 61 5.74 -15.90 0.52
N ASP A 62 6.27 -17.00 1.05
CA ASP A 62 6.38 -18.29 0.36
C ASP A 62 7.24 -18.29 -0.94
N HIS A 63 7.89 -17.18 -1.26
CA HIS A 63 8.85 -17.05 -2.36
C HIS A 63 10.30 -16.95 -1.88
N PRO A 64 11.29 -17.31 -2.72
CA PRO A 64 12.70 -17.09 -2.40
C PRO A 64 13.01 -15.61 -2.12
N PRO A 65 13.96 -15.29 -1.21
CA PRO A 65 14.41 -13.93 -0.94
C PRO A 65 15.23 -13.37 -2.11
N THR A 66 14.54 -12.98 -3.18
CA THR A 66 15.14 -12.58 -4.45
C THR A 66 14.59 -11.24 -4.90
N LEU A 67 15.48 -10.34 -5.32
CA LEU A 67 15.11 -9.15 -6.07
C LEU A 67 15.16 -9.44 -7.56
N TYR A 68 14.10 -9.11 -8.28
CA TYR A 68 14.00 -9.32 -9.73
C TYR A 68 14.05 -7.98 -10.44
N ARG A 69 14.87 -7.87 -11.48
CA ARG A 69 14.92 -6.66 -12.30
C ARG A 69 14.22 -6.89 -13.62
N THR A 70 13.31 -5.98 -14.00
CA THR A 70 12.79 -5.90 -15.36
C THR A 70 13.18 -4.61 -16.06
N ASP A 71 13.17 -4.64 -17.39
CA ASP A 71 13.29 -3.42 -18.19
C ASP A 71 11.98 -2.61 -18.25
N GLY A 72 12.05 -1.46 -18.94
CA GLY A 72 10.92 -0.61 -19.34
C GLY A 72 9.86 -1.30 -20.20
N ARG A 73 9.95 -2.61 -20.44
CA ARG A 73 8.99 -3.44 -21.18
C ARG A 73 8.45 -4.61 -20.36
N GLY A 74 8.87 -4.74 -19.09
CA GLY A 74 8.52 -5.86 -18.23
C GLY A 74 9.29 -7.14 -18.49
N ARG A 75 10.34 -7.12 -19.31
CA ARG A 75 11.16 -8.31 -19.55
C ARG A 75 12.11 -8.49 -18.39
N LEU A 76 12.19 -9.69 -17.84
CA LEU A 76 13.17 -10.02 -16.80
C LEU A 76 14.60 -9.85 -17.36
N VAL A 77 15.39 -9.02 -16.71
CA VAL A 77 16.78 -8.73 -17.06
C VAL A 77 17.75 -9.35 -16.05
N ASP A 78 17.36 -9.40 -14.77
CA ASP A 78 18.23 -9.89 -13.70
C ASP A 78 17.45 -10.48 -12.53
N SER A 79 18.14 -11.26 -11.69
CA SER A 79 17.62 -11.83 -10.45
C SER A 79 18.74 -11.96 -9.43
N ILE A 80 18.60 -11.28 -8.30
CA ILE A 80 19.58 -11.28 -7.21
C ILE A 80 19.01 -12.04 -6.02
N TYR A 81 19.55 -13.22 -5.75
CA TYR A 81 19.24 -13.95 -4.53
C TYR A 81 19.98 -13.35 -3.34
N LEU A 82 19.25 -12.90 -2.31
CA LEU A 82 19.81 -12.29 -1.11
C LEU A 82 20.25 -13.36 -0.12
N GLN A 83 21.50 -13.82 -0.26
CA GLN A 83 22.07 -14.85 0.62
C GLN A 83 22.02 -14.43 2.10
N GLY A 84 21.33 -15.22 2.92
CA GLY A 84 21.17 -14.96 4.36
C GLY A 84 19.92 -14.18 4.74
N ALA A 85 19.18 -13.63 3.77
CA ALA A 85 17.84 -13.12 4.01
C ALA A 85 16.82 -14.27 4.10
N LEU A 86 15.71 -14.01 4.78
CA LEU A 86 14.53 -14.88 4.81
C LEU A 86 13.33 -14.04 4.39
N ASN A 87 12.55 -14.55 3.45
CA ASN A 87 11.27 -13.97 3.11
C ASN A 87 10.20 -14.60 4.00
N ARG A 88 9.89 -13.92 5.11
CA ARG A 88 8.84 -14.35 6.04
C ARG A 88 7.51 -13.70 5.72
N ASP A 89 7.51 -12.39 5.45
CA ASP A 89 6.34 -11.60 5.01
C ASP A 89 6.87 -10.30 4.38
N TRP A 90 7.37 -10.38 3.14
CA TRP A 90 7.95 -9.25 2.42
C TRP A 90 6.86 -8.40 1.75
N GLU A 91 6.71 -7.15 2.16
CA GLU A 91 5.55 -6.36 1.75
C GLU A 91 5.86 -5.18 0.82
N ASP A 92 7.03 -4.55 0.95
CA ASP A 92 7.35 -3.36 0.15
C ASP A 92 8.86 -3.19 -0.07
N LEU A 93 9.23 -2.36 -1.04
CA LEU A 93 10.60 -2.16 -1.53
C LEU A 93 10.88 -0.67 -1.76
N SER A 94 11.99 -0.17 -1.23
CA SER A 94 12.43 1.22 -1.45
C SER A 94 13.93 1.31 -1.67
N THR A 95 14.41 2.46 -2.15
CA THR A 95 15.83 2.72 -2.38
C THR A 95 16.22 4.10 -1.87
N ASP A 96 17.47 4.27 -1.46
CA ASP A 96 18.03 5.59 -1.16
C ASP A 96 18.89 6.15 -2.30
N ASN A 97 19.35 7.38 -2.11
CA ASN A 97 20.23 8.09 -3.04
C ASN A 97 21.68 7.58 -3.07
N LYS A 98 22.04 6.61 -2.22
CA LYS A 98 23.34 5.94 -2.21
C LYS A 98 23.29 4.58 -2.90
N GLY A 99 22.11 4.16 -3.37
CA GLY A 99 21.90 2.88 -4.06
C GLY A 99 21.60 1.71 -3.13
N TYR A 100 21.35 1.94 -1.84
CA TYR A 100 20.86 0.88 -0.97
C TYR A 100 19.40 0.57 -1.27
N PHE A 101 19.10 -0.73 -1.26
CA PHE A 101 17.76 -1.28 -1.32
C PHE A 101 17.31 -1.59 0.10
N TYR A 102 16.08 -1.23 0.40
CA TYR A 102 15.40 -1.48 1.66
C TYR A 102 14.24 -2.43 1.39
N ILE A 103 14.27 -3.61 2.00
CA ILE A 103 13.28 -4.67 1.80
C ILE A 103 12.52 -4.89 3.10
N GLY A 104 11.22 -4.64 3.11
CA GLY A 104 10.41 -4.76 4.32
C GLY A 104 9.94 -6.19 4.59
N ASP A 105 10.62 -6.92 5.47
CA ASP A 105 10.07 -8.13 6.11
C ASP A 105 9.22 -7.72 7.32
N THR A 106 8.11 -7.06 7.00
CA THR A 106 7.30 -6.29 7.95
C THR A 106 5.84 -6.70 8.00
N GLY A 107 5.40 -7.58 7.09
CA GLY A 107 4.08 -8.18 7.13
C GLY A 107 3.84 -8.90 8.47
N ASN A 108 2.67 -8.66 9.02
CA ASN A 108 2.24 -9.07 10.34
C ASN A 108 0.72 -9.12 10.44
N ASN A 109 0.08 -9.78 9.47
CA ASN A 109 -1.36 -10.00 9.40
C ASN A 109 -1.97 -10.51 10.73
N CYS A 110 -1.26 -11.38 11.45
CA CYS A 110 -1.66 -11.89 12.76
C CYS A 110 -1.53 -10.87 13.90
N ASN A 111 -0.81 -9.76 13.69
CA ASN A 111 -0.39 -8.77 14.68
C ASN A 111 0.40 -9.38 15.86
N CYS A 112 1.15 -10.46 15.58
CA CYS A 112 1.77 -11.33 16.57
C CYS A 112 3.31 -11.43 16.45
N ARG A 113 3.90 -10.90 15.37
CA ARG A 113 5.35 -10.86 15.18
C ARG A 113 6.06 -9.90 16.12
N ARG A 114 7.26 -10.28 16.56
CA ARG A 114 8.16 -9.50 17.44
C ARG A 114 9.52 -9.22 16.81
N ASP A 115 9.69 -9.64 15.57
CA ASP A 115 10.96 -9.72 14.85
C ASP A 115 10.87 -9.02 13.49
N LEU A 116 10.08 -7.94 13.43
CA LEU A 116 9.96 -7.09 12.26
C LEU A 116 11.33 -6.51 11.90
N ARG A 117 11.62 -6.44 10.60
CA ARG A 117 12.89 -5.91 10.12
C ARG A 117 12.75 -5.31 8.73
N ILE A 118 13.71 -4.45 8.40
CA ILE A 118 13.99 -4.05 7.03
C ILE A 118 15.38 -4.58 6.70
N TYR A 119 15.53 -5.36 5.63
CA TYR A 119 16.85 -5.67 5.11
C TYR A 119 17.40 -4.47 4.35
N ARG A 120 18.67 -4.17 4.55
CA ARG A 120 19.40 -3.16 3.78
C ARG A 120 20.45 -3.84 2.92
N TYR A 121 20.33 -3.69 1.62
CA TYR A 121 21.15 -4.38 0.63
C TYR A 121 21.84 -3.38 -0.31
N LEU A 122 23.13 -3.56 -0.58
CA LEU A 122 23.85 -2.77 -1.60
C LEU A 122 24.26 -3.68 -2.76
N PRO A 123 23.64 -3.55 -3.94
CA PRO A 123 23.91 -4.43 -5.07
C PRO A 123 25.38 -4.48 -5.51
N ASP A 124 26.07 -3.34 -5.49
CA ASP A 124 27.45 -3.23 -5.97
C ASP A 124 28.45 -4.04 -5.14
N SER A 125 28.24 -4.12 -3.82
CA SER A 125 29.12 -4.86 -2.91
C SER A 125 28.56 -6.23 -2.51
N GLY A 126 27.26 -6.46 -2.70
CA GLY A 126 26.54 -7.60 -2.14
C GLY A 126 26.37 -7.53 -0.62
N GLU A 127 26.63 -6.37 0.00
CA GLU A 127 26.46 -6.17 1.44
C GLU A 127 24.98 -6.28 1.81
N LEU A 128 24.66 -7.16 2.75
CA LEU A 128 23.33 -7.35 3.29
C LEU A 128 23.38 -7.22 4.82
N ASP A 129 22.56 -6.32 5.36
CA ASP A 129 22.38 -6.14 6.79
C ASP A 129 20.88 -5.96 7.12
N SER A 130 20.56 -5.73 8.40
CA SER A 130 19.19 -5.63 8.89
C SER A 130 19.00 -4.50 9.89
N ILE A 131 17.87 -3.83 9.74
CA ILE A 131 17.32 -2.85 10.65
C ILE A 131 16.19 -3.57 11.39
N LEU A 132 16.50 -4.15 12.55
CA LEU A 132 15.49 -4.78 13.41
C LEU A 132 14.79 -3.72 14.22
N PHE A 133 13.48 -3.86 14.38
CA PHE A 133 12.74 -2.88 15.16
C PHE A 133 11.52 -3.46 15.86
N ARG A 134 11.06 -2.72 16.87
CA ARG A 134 9.77 -2.92 17.53
C ARG A 134 8.94 -1.65 17.44
N LEU A 135 7.63 -1.83 17.37
CA LEU A 135 6.67 -0.73 17.41
C LEU A 135 6.47 -0.29 18.87
N PRO A 136 6.49 1.03 19.15
CA PRO A 136 6.51 1.54 20.53
C PRO A 136 5.21 1.26 21.28
N ASP A 137 4.09 1.14 20.57
CA ASP A 137 2.74 1.01 21.09
C ASP A 137 2.15 -0.42 20.95
N GLN A 138 2.93 -1.39 20.47
CA GLN A 138 2.52 -2.79 20.43
C GLN A 138 2.85 -3.51 21.74
N GLY A 139 2.00 -3.32 22.76
CA GLY A 139 2.13 -4.01 24.05
C GLY A 139 1.63 -5.46 24.07
N GLN A 140 0.80 -5.86 23.10
CA GLN A 140 0.14 -7.17 23.02
C GLN A 140 0.36 -7.81 21.64
N PHE A 141 0.44 -9.15 21.61
CA PHE A 141 0.78 -9.93 20.41
C PHE A 141 -0.14 -11.17 20.29
N PRO A 142 -1.36 -11.04 19.72
CA PRO A 142 -1.97 -9.81 19.21
C PRO A 142 -2.74 -9.01 20.26
N PRO A 143 -3.00 -7.72 20.01
CA PRO A 143 -4.00 -6.97 20.76
C PRO A 143 -5.41 -7.45 20.43
N GLU A 144 -6.38 -7.07 21.27
CA GLU A 144 -7.80 -7.29 21.00
C GLU A 144 -8.28 -6.42 19.82
N GLN A 145 -9.33 -6.85 19.14
CA GLN A 145 -10.00 -6.01 18.16
C GLN A 145 -10.71 -4.84 18.87
N PRO A 146 -10.72 -3.62 18.30
CA PRO A 146 -10.27 -3.25 16.96
C PRO A 146 -8.81 -2.74 16.90
N TRP A 147 -7.99 -3.01 17.92
CA TRP A 147 -6.66 -2.43 18.09
C TRP A 147 -5.53 -3.17 17.35
N ARG A 148 -5.86 -4.17 16.52
CA ARG A 148 -4.93 -4.87 15.63
C ARG A 148 -4.55 -3.97 14.45
N ASN A 149 -3.50 -3.17 14.64
CA ASN A 149 -2.99 -2.22 13.67
C ASN A 149 -1.45 -2.11 13.74
N PHE A 150 -0.81 -3.27 13.61
CA PHE A 150 0.65 -3.50 13.72
C PHE A 150 1.17 -4.38 12.57
N ASP A 151 0.39 -4.44 11.50
CA ASP A 151 0.73 -4.98 10.20
C ASP A 151 1.26 -3.83 9.34
N LEU A 152 2.45 -3.97 8.74
CA LEU A 152 3.14 -2.91 8.01
C LEU A 152 3.35 -3.36 6.58
N GLU A 153 2.53 -2.87 5.67
CA GLU A 153 2.55 -3.26 4.25
C GLU A 153 3.00 -2.13 3.32
N ALA A 154 3.55 -1.05 3.85
CA ALA A 154 3.87 0.13 3.04
C ALA A 154 5.00 0.93 3.66
N PHE A 155 6.01 1.29 2.88
CA PHE A 155 7.02 2.25 3.31
C PHE A 155 7.77 2.91 2.17
N PHE A 156 8.49 3.98 2.48
CA PHE A 156 9.51 4.54 1.59
C PHE A 156 10.70 5.07 2.40
N TRP A 157 11.85 5.20 1.75
CA TRP A 157 12.98 5.97 2.27
C TRP A 157 12.83 7.44 1.88
N TRP A 158 13.11 8.36 2.81
CA TRP A 158 13.18 9.80 2.55
C TRP A 158 14.12 10.49 3.53
N ASN A 159 15.03 11.32 3.01
CA ASN A 159 15.93 12.17 3.81
C ASN A 159 16.52 11.46 5.04
N ASP A 160 17.23 10.32 4.87
CA ASP A 160 17.88 9.51 5.92
C ASP A 160 17.01 8.54 6.74
N SER A 161 15.70 8.55 6.49
CA SER A 161 14.75 7.85 7.33
C SER A 161 13.84 6.93 6.52
N LEU A 162 13.43 5.83 7.14
CA LEU A 162 12.41 4.92 6.62
C LEU A 162 11.07 5.28 7.25
N HIS A 163 10.08 5.55 6.41
CA HIS A 163 8.74 5.97 6.79
C HIS A 163 7.76 4.84 6.49
N LEU A 164 7.24 4.19 7.53
CA LEU A 164 6.41 3.00 7.44
C LEU A 164 4.95 3.31 7.76
N PHE A 165 4.03 2.64 7.08
CA PHE A 165 2.60 2.83 7.23
C PHE A 165 1.90 1.52 7.54
N SER A 166 1.06 1.54 8.58
CA SER A 166 0.35 0.33 8.97
C SER A 166 -0.87 0.05 8.08
N LYS A 167 -1.07 -1.23 7.78
CA LYS A 167 -2.31 -1.76 7.27
C LYS A 167 -3.20 -2.16 8.42
N ASN A 168 -4.44 -1.67 8.38
CA ASN A 168 -5.46 -2.13 9.31
C ASN A 168 -6.17 -3.37 8.75
N THR A 169 -6.98 -4.05 9.55
CA THR A 169 -7.81 -5.14 9.03
C THR A 169 -9.16 -4.62 8.52
N LEU A 170 -9.64 -5.15 7.38
CA LEU A 170 -10.96 -4.79 6.85
C LEU A 170 -12.11 -5.26 7.74
N LYS A 171 -11.91 -6.36 8.49
CA LYS A 171 -12.92 -6.96 9.35
C LYS A 171 -12.57 -6.74 10.81
N GLY A 172 -13.35 -5.89 11.48
CA GLY A 172 -13.16 -5.59 12.91
C GLY A 172 -12.01 -4.62 13.19
N GLY A 173 -11.45 -3.99 12.17
CA GLY A 173 -10.43 -2.94 12.32
C GLY A 173 -11.04 -1.55 12.50
N ASN A 174 -10.23 -0.61 12.96
CA ASN A 174 -10.62 0.79 13.15
C ASN A 174 -10.28 1.71 11.95
N PHE A 175 -9.69 1.16 10.88
CA PHE A 175 -9.34 1.85 9.63
C PHE A 175 -8.37 3.03 9.77
N TYR A 176 -7.60 3.08 10.85
CA TYR A 176 -6.46 3.98 10.94
C TYR A 176 -5.24 3.33 10.29
N THR A 177 -4.53 4.08 9.46
CA THR A 177 -3.11 3.80 9.15
C THR A 177 -2.26 4.67 10.05
N LYS A 178 -1.21 4.10 10.65
CA LYS A 178 -0.25 4.81 11.50
C LYS A 178 1.04 5.04 10.73
N HIS A 179 1.69 6.16 10.96
CA HIS A 179 3.01 6.47 10.42
C HIS A 179 4.09 6.25 11.48
N TYR A 180 5.03 5.36 11.16
CA TYR A 180 6.21 5.12 11.97
C TYR A 180 7.47 5.56 11.24
N VAL A 181 8.50 5.96 11.99
CA VAL A 181 9.80 6.35 11.44
C VAL A 181 10.95 5.58 12.10
N LEU A 182 11.90 5.17 11.27
CA LEU A 182 13.13 4.49 11.65
C LEU A 182 14.33 5.16 10.97
N PRO A 183 15.52 5.18 11.62
CA PRO A 183 16.75 5.50 10.91
C PRO A 183 17.07 4.43 9.85
N ASP A 184 17.80 4.80 8.79
CA ASP A 184 18.21 3.90 7.71
C ASP A 184 19.47 3.06 8.00
N SER A 185 19.92 3.05 9.27
CA SER A 185 21.12 2.37 9.72
C SER A 185 20.82 1.01 10.38
N PRO A 186 21.60 -0.05 10.08
CA PRO A 186 21.49 -1.35 10.70
C PRO A 186 21.58 -1.31 12.21
N GLY A 187 20.93 -2.27 12.84
CA GLY A 187 20.90 -2.38 14.30
C GLY A 187 19.49 -2.62 14.81
N ASN A 188 19.33 -2.42 16.12
CA ASN A 188 18.06 -2.60 16.82
C ASN A 188 17.48 -1.25 17.21
N HIS A 189 16.26 -0.99 16.76
CA HIS A 189 15.60 0.30 16.94
C HIS A 189 14.22 0.16 17.57
N VAL A 190 13.73 1.28 18.09
CA VAL A 190 12.33 1.46 18.44
C VAL A 190 11.79 2.48 17.46
N ALA A 191 10.73 2.12 16.74
CA ALA A 191 10.15 3.05 15.79
C ALA A 191 9.54 4.27 16.52
N GLU A 192 9.60 5.43 15.88
CA GLU A 192 8.88 6.62 16.33
C GLU A 192 7.47 6.60 15.75
N LEU A 193 6.42 6.52 16.57
CA LEU A 193 5.04 6.71 16.10
C LEU A 193 4.77 8.22 15.96
N ARG A 194 4.63 8.71 14.72
CA ARG A 194 4.51 10.15 14.44
C ARG A 194 3.07 10.64 14.35
N ASP A 195 2.24 9.96 13.59
CA ASP A 195 0.83 10.33 13.39
C ASP A 195 -0.01 9.17 12.85
N SER A 196 -1.27 9.45 12.49
CA SER A 196 -2.18 8.48 11.90
C SER A 196 -3.27 9.16 11.07
N LEU A 197 -3.83 8.42 10.12
CA LEU A 197 -4.93 8.88 9.27
C LEU A 197 -6.06 7.85 9.24
N PHE A 198 -7.29 8.32 9.45
CA PHE A 198 -8.49 7.50 9.28
C PHE A 198 -8.90 7.42 7.81
N LEU A 199 -8.88 6.22 7.25
CA LEU A 199 -9.29 5.96 5.86
C LEU A 199 -10.54 5.08 5.85
N LYS A 200 -11.72 5.70 5.83
CA LYS A 200 -13.02 5.00 5.96
C LYS A 200 -13.12 3.78 5.04
N LYS A 201 -13.16 2.58 5.65
CA LYS A 201 -13.24 1.29 4.94
C LYS A 201 -12.11 1.09 3.93
N ARG A 202 -10.91 1.57 4.22
CA ARG A 202 -9.73 1.40 3.38
C ARG A 202 -8.56 0.97 4.25
N VAL A 203 -7.67 0.19 3.67
CA VAL A 203 -6.45 -0.32 4.31
C VAL A 203 -5.30 -0.12 3.32
N VAL A 204 -4.17 0.39 3.83
CA VAL A 204 -2.98 0.76 3.02
C VAL A 204 -2.16 -0.47 2.71
N THR A 205 -1.57 -0.53 1.51
CA THR A 205 -0.74 -1.67 1.02
C THR A 205 0.48 -1.25 0.21
N ALA A 206 0.70 0.06 0.00
CA ALA A 206 1.96 0.59 -0.53
C ALA A 206 2.03 2.09 -0.25
N ALA A 207 3.25 2.63 -0.21
CA ALA A 207 3.48 4.06 -0.11
C ALA A 207 4.62 4.52 -1.02
N ALA A 208 4.55 5.75 -1.50
CA ALA A 208 5.63 6.38 -2.23
C ALA A 208 5.68 7.89 -1.92
N ILE A 209 6.85 8.49 -2.13
CA ILE A 209 7.05 9.94 -2.01
C ILE A 209 7.61 10.48 -3.32
N SER A 210 7.21 11.68 -3.72
CA SER A 210 7.76 12.36 -4.89
C SER A 210 9.21 12.79 -4.65
N ASP A 211 10.01 12.93 -5.72
CA ASP A 211 11.42 13.32 -5.65
C ASP A 211 11.67 14.66 -4.93
N ASP A 212 10.69 15.57 -4.98
CA ASP A 212 10.72 16.86 -4.31
C ASP A 212 10.18 16.81 -2.86
N GLY A 213 9.67 15.66 -2.43
CA GLY A 213 9.11 15.45 -1.10
C GLY A 213 7.89 16.31 -0.81
N GLN A 214 7.13 16.72 -1.84
CA GLN A 214 5.90 17.50 -1.66
C GLN A 214 4.64 16.63 -1.68
N THR A 215 4.70 15.45 -2.29
CA THR A 215 3.56 14.54 -2.42
C THR A 215 3.89 13.17 -1.86
N VAL A 216 3.07 12.68 -0.93
CA VAL A 216 3.06 11.26 -0.53
C VAL A 216 1.85 10.60 -1.18
N ALA A 217 2.04 9.43 -1.77
CA ALA A 217 0.97 8.59 -2.30
C ALA A 217 0.80 7.35 -1.40
N LEU A 218 -0.44 7.05 -1.00
CA LEU A 218 -0.79 5.81 -0.31
C LEU A 218 -1.73 4.99 -1.19
N LEU A 219 -1.30 3.80 -1.58
CA LEU A 219 -2.18 2.83 -2.22
C LEU A 219 -2.99 2.12 -1.13
N ALA A 220 -4.30 2.07 -1.32
CA ALA A 220 -5.19 1.43 -0.39
C ALA A 220 -6.34 0.75 -1.12
N TYR A 221 -6.89 -0.30 -0.51
CA TYR A 221 -8.04 -0.98 -1.07
C TYR A 221 -9.17 -1.16 -0.06
N HIS A 222 -10.32 -1.48 -0.60
CA HIS A 222 -11.47 -1.97 0.12
C HIS A 222 -11.95 -3.25 -0.53
N PHE A 223 -12.20 -4.26 0.28
CA PHE A 223 -12.82 -5.48 -0.15
C PHE A 223 -14.12 -5.72 0.63
N ARG A 224 -15.15 -6.19 -0.08
CA ARG A 224 -16.40 -6.67 0.53
C ARG A 224 -16.96 -7.83 -0.27
N LEU A 225 -17.76 -8.66 0.40
CA LEU A 225 -18.63 -9.64 -0.24
C LEU A 225 -20.03 -9.01 -0.42
N PHE A 226 -20.39 -8.67 -1.65
CA PHE A 226 -21.75 -8.29 -2.02
C PHE A 226 -22.65 -9.53 -1.99
N LEU A 227 -23.82 -9.43 -1.36
CA LEU A 227 -24.71 -10.58 -1.09
C LEU A 227 -24.06 -11.76 -0.33
N GLY A 228 -22.91 -11.54 0.31
CA GLY A 228 -22.22 -12.57 1.09
C GLY A 228 -21.35 -13.55 0.29
N PHE A 229 -21.37 -13.50 -1.04
CA PHE A 229 -20.57 -14.42 -1.89
C PHE A 229 -19.97 -13.77 -3.14
N ILE A 230 -20.38 -12.56 -3.53
CA ILE A 230 -19.85 -11.88 -4.71
C ILE A 230 -18.71 -10.95 -4.28
N PRO A 231 -17.44 -11.27 -4.59
CA PRO A 231 -16.33 -10.39 -4.22
C PRO A 231 -16.41 -9.06 -4.96
N SER A 232 -16.13 -7.98 -4.25
CA SER A 232 -16.03 -6.62 -4.79
C SER A 232 -14.86 -5.93 -4.14
N SER A 233 -13.87 -5.54 -4.95
CA SER A 233 -12.71 -4.75 -4.53
C SER A 233 -12.74 -3.38 -5.18
N LYS A 234 -12.22 -2.37 -4.48
CA LYS A 234 -11.95 -1.04 -5.04
C LYS A 234 -10.61 -0.55 -4.49
N ALA A 235 -9.65 -0.32 -5.38
CA ALA A 235 -8.40 0.35 -5.08
C ALA A 235 -8.56 1.88 -5.15
N ASN A 236 -7.77 2.57 -4.35
CA ASN A 236 -7.70 4.02 -4.24
C ASN A 236 -6.24 4.40 -4.02
N VAL A 237 -5.80 5.45 -4.69
CA VAL A 237 -4.55 6.14 -4.34
C VAL A 237 -4.97 7.43 -3.64
N PHE A 238 -4.48 7.63 -2.42
CA PHE A 238 -4.63 8.89 -1.69
C PHE A 238 -3.34 9.67 -1.86
N PHE A 239 -3.43 10.92 -2.32
CA PHE A 239 -2.27 11.79 -2.35
C PHE A 239 -2.35 12.79 -1.20
N LEU A 240 -1.26 12.96 -0.47
CA LEU A 240 -1.10 13.87 0.64
C LEU A 240 -0.09 14.95 0.24
N GLU A 241 -0.50 16.21 0.38
CA GLU A 241 0.30 17.40 0.10
C GLU A 241 0.16 18.39 1.27
N ASP A 242 0.92 19.48 1.29
CA ASP A 242 0.82 20.53 2.32
C ASP A 242 0.94 20.03 3.77
N TYR A 243 1.68 18.95 3.99
CA TYR A 243 1.91 18.39 5.33
C TYR A 243 2.99 19.17 6.10
N PRO A 244 2.90 19.25 7.44
CA PRO A 244 4.02 19.66 8.26
C PRO A 244 5.23 18.72 8.06
N ALA A 245 6.44 19.25 8.19
CA ALA A 245 7.67 18.48 7.99
C ALA A 245 7.67 17.20 8.86
N GLY A 246 7.82 16.04 8.21
CA GLY A 246 7.88 14.74 8.88
C GLY A 246 6.53 14.16 9.34
N HIS A 247 5.41 14.87 9.16
CA HIS A 247 4.05 14.47 9.56
C HIS A 247 3.14 14.28 8.33
N PHE A 248 3.48 13.30 7.50
CA PHE A 248 2.89 13.13 6.18
C PHE A 248 1.37 12.90 6.21
N LEU A 249 0.85 12.19 7.23
CA LEU A 249 -0.56 11.86 7.34
C LEU A 249 -1.45 13.03 7.79
N GLN A 250 -0.83 14.17 8.16
CA GLN A 250 -1.54 15.41 8.48
C GLN A 250 -1.72 16.33 7.26
N GLY A 251 -1.22 15.92 6.09
CA GLY A 251 -1.38 16.65 4.84
C GLY A 251 -2.83 16.69 4.34
N LYS A 252 -3.07 17.58 3.38
CA LYS A 252 -4.32 17.64 2.63
C LYS A 252 -4.43 16.41 1.73
N VAL A 253 -5.50 15.64 1.93
CA VAL A 253 -5.79 14.43 1.14
C VAL A 253 -6.58 14.80 -0.12
N ARG A 254 -6.12 14.37 -1.29
CA ARG A 254 -6.84 14.42 -2.57
C ARG A 254 -7.09 13.03 -3.15
#